data_AF-A0A9X2EJA5-F1
#
_entry.id   AF-A0A9X2EJA5-F1
#
_cell.length_a   1.000
_cell.length_b   1.000
_cell.length_c   1.000
_cell.angle_alpha   90.00
_cell.angle_beta   90.00
_cell.angle_gamma   90.00
#
_symmetry.space_group_name_H-M   'P 1'
#
loop_
_entity.id
_entity.type
_entity.pdbx_description
1 polymer ?
#
loop_
_entity_poly.entity_id
_entity_poly.type
_entity_poly.pdbx_seq_one_letter_code
_entity_poly.pdbx_strand_id
1 'polypeptide(L)'
;MESLLDQVGGAKFVNRTVSEFYGAISHHLSTYETCDFRKQLSRQAQFLNHALSTTPEPDRTSRASFLARGLNPELFDAMLDYFEGQLLELGYPSELCSHLVSTASGLYGGCEQDLSIAC
;
A
#
# COMPACT_ATOMS: atom_id res chain seq x y z
N MET A 1 -12.41 -18.78 -2.40
CA MET A 1 -12.65 -17.49 -1.72
C MET A 1 -11.72 -16.50 -2.37
N GLU A 2 -12.26 -15.53 -3.09
CA GLU A 2 -11.45 -14.52 -3.81
C GLU A 2 -10.83 -13.56 -2.81
N SER A 3 -9.54 -13.25 -2.93
CA SER A 3 -8.92 -12.22 -2.10
C SER A 3 -9.40 -10.83 -2.52
N LEU A 4 -9.25 -9.84 -1.64
CA LEU A 4 -9.42 -8.44 -1.99
C LEU A 4 -8.49 -8.03 -3.14
N LEU A 5 -7.27 -8.58 -3.15
CA LEU A 5 -6.30 -8.41 -4.22
C LEU A 5 -6.83 -8.92 -5.57
N ASP A 6 -7.47 -10.09 -5.59
CA ASP A 6 -8.02 -10.68 -6.82
C ASP A 6 -9.15 -9.83 -7.41
N GLN A 7 -9.99 -9.23 -6.55
CA GLN A 7 -11.13 -8.40 -6.97
C GLN A 7 -10.72 -7.14 -7.76
N VAL A 8 -9.49 -6.67 -7.59
CA VAL A 8 -8.95 -5.49 -8.30
C VAL A 8 -7.94 -5.82 -9.39
N GLY A 9 -7.90 -7.06 -9.86
CA GLY A 9 -6.98 -7.46 -10.94
C GLY A 9 -5.60 -7.93 -10.44
N GLY A 10 -5.50 -8.27 -9.16
CA GLY A 10 -4.37 -8.98 -8.59
C GLY A 10 -3.14 -8.11 -8.35
N ALA A 11 -2.02 -8.78 -8.04
CA ALA A 11 -0.75 -8.11 -7.75
C ALA A 11 -0.22 -7.24 -8.89
N LYS A 12 -0.56 -7.59 -10.14
CA LYS A 12 -0.17 -6.82 -11.31
C LYS A 12 -0.79 -5.43 -11.31
N PHE A 13 -2.07 -5.32 -10.93
CA PHE A 13 -2.76 -4.04 -10.82
C PHE A 13 -2.10 -3.17 -9.75
N VAL A 14 -1.97 -3.69 -8.52
CA VAL A 14 -1.36 -2.98 -7.40
C VAL A 14 0.06 -2.50 -7.74
N ASN A 15 0.91 -3.36 -8.29
CA ASN A 15 2.28 -2.99 -8.65
C ASN A 15 2.32 -1.88 -9.70
N ARG A 16 1.38 -1.90 -10.65
CA ARG A 16 1.26 -0.88 -11.68
C ARG A 16 0.82 0.45 -11.07
N THR A 17 -0.25 0.45 -10.27
CA THR A 17 -0.77 1.67 -9.63
C THR A 17 0.27 2.32 -8.73
N VAL A 18 1.01 1.54 -7.94
CA VAL A 18 2.13 2.05 -7.13
C VAL A 18 3.21 2.63 -8.05
N SER A 19 3.59 1.93 -9.12
CA SER A 19 4.60 2.46 -10.05
C SER A 19 4.17 3.77 -10.73
N GLU A 20 2.89 3.90 -11.08
CA GLU A 20 2.32 5.11 -11.67
C GLU A 20 2.28 6.27 -10.67
N PHE A 21 1.91 6.02 -9.41
CA PHE A 21 1.99 7.00 -8.32
C PHE A 21 3.42 7.55 -8.15
N TYR A 22 4.40 6.65 -8.05
CA TYR A 22 5.81 7.06 -7.93
C TYR A 22 6.32 7.77 -9.18
N GLY A 23 5.85 7.38 -10.36
CA GLY A 23 6.13 8.08 -11.61
C GLY A 23 5.61 9.52 -11.57
N ALA A 24 4.35 9.71 -11.16
CA ALA A 24 3.70 11.02 -11.09
C ALA A 24 4.43 11.98 -10.14
N ILE A 25 4.83 11.52 -8.96
CA ILE A 25 5.50 12.37 -7.96
C ILE A 25 7.01 12.55 -8.24
N SER A 26 7.64 11.63 -8.99
CA SER A 26 9.08 11.70 -9.28
C SER A 26 9.53 12.99 -9.96
N HIS A 27 8.65 13.60 -10.77
CA HIS A 27 8.92 14.85 -11.46
C HIS A 27 9.05 16.06 -10.52
N HIS A 28 8.59 15.92 -9.27
CA HIS A 28 8.59 16.98 -8.26
C HIS A 28 9.73 16.83 -7.25
N LEU A 29 10.61 15.84 -7.44
CA LEU A 29 11.63 15.46 -6.45
C LEU A 29 13.05 15.67 -6.99
N SER A 30 13.97 15.94 -6.08
CA SER A 30 15.40 15.96 -6.36
C SER A 30 15.96 14.55 -6.65
N THR A 31 17.15 14.49 -7.22
CA THR A 31 17.85 13.23 -7.52
C THR A 31 18.17 12.41 -6.27
N TYR A 32 18.44 13.05 -5.13
CA TYR A 32 18.69 12.37 -3.85
C TYR A 32 17.42 11.69 -3.33
N GLU A 33 16.31 12.42 -3.33
CA GLU A 33 14.99 11.89 -2.97
C GLU A 33 14.63 10.71 -3.88
N THR A 34 14.86 10.81 -5.18
CA THR A 34 14.55 9.75 -6.16
C THR A 34 15.12 8.36 -5.81
N CYS A 35 16.31 8.28 -5.20
CA CYS A 35 16.94 7.00 -4.81
C CYS A 35 16.16 6.30 -3.68
N ASP A 36 15.73 7.07 -2.68
CA ASP A 36 14.91 6.55 -1.59
C ASP A 36 13.48 6.25 -2.06
N PHE A 37 12.96 7.00 -3.04
CA PHE A 37 11.66 6.73 -3.64
C PHE A 37 11.58 5.36 -4.34
N ARG A 38 12.67 4.84 -4.94
CA ARG A 38 12.66 3.46 -5.49
C ARG A 38 12.51 2.39 -4.40
N LYS A 39 13.08 2.61 -3.23
CA LYS A 39 12.92 1.70 -2.09
C LYS A 39 11.51 1.79 -1.52
N GLN A 40 10.99 3.01 -1.38
CA GLN A 40 9.62 3.27 -0.95
C GLN A 40 8.61 2.60 -1.89
N LEU A 41 8.77 2.74 -3.20
CA LEU A 41 7.97 2.07 -4.23
C LEU A 41 7.92 0.56 -3.99
N SER A 42 9.08 -0.08 -3.91
CA SER A 42 9.15 -1.53 -3.76
C SER A 42 8.50 -2.01 -2.45
N ARG A 43 8.70 -1.27 -1.35
CA ARG A 43 8.11 -1.60 -0.04
C ARG A 43 6.61 -1.39 -0.02
N GLN A 44 6.10 -0.25 -0.51
CA GLN A 44 4.66 0.02 -0.55
C GLN A 44 3.93 -0.99 -1.44
N ALA A 45 4.52 -1.35 -2.59
CA ALA A 45 3.97 -2.40 -3.44
C ALA A 45 3.89 -3.73 -2.68
N GLN A 46 4.96 -4.15 -2.02
CA GLN A 46 4.96 -5.39 -1.23
C GLN A 46 3.96 -5.34 -0.08
N PHE A 47 3.87 -4.20 0.62
CA PHE A 47 2.95 -4.00 1.73
C PHE A 47 1.49 -4.12 1.28
N LEU A 48 1.10 -3.41 0.23
CA LEU A 48 -0.27 -3.45 -0.29
C LEU A 48 -0.66 -4.84 -0.80
N ASN A 49 0.21 -5.48 -1.57
CA ASN A 49 -0.04 -6.85 -2.03
C ASN A 49 -0.26 -7.80 -0.86
N HIS A 50 0.54 -7.64 0.20
CA HIS A 50 0.43 -8.46 1.39
C HIS A 50 -0.87 -8.15 2.16
N ALA A 51 -1.18 -6.88 2.37
CA ALA A 51 -2.38 -6.42 3.07
C ALA A 51 -3.69 -6.92 2.43
N LEU A 52 -3.73 -6.95 1.10
CA LEU A 52 -4.93 -7.31 0.32
C LEU A 52 -5.00 -8.80 -0.02
N SER A 53 -3.97 -9.59 0.31
CA SER A 53 -3.91 -11.02 0.02
C SER A 53 -4.84 -11.85 0.93
N THR A 54 -4.95 -13.14 0.63
CA THR A 54 -5.62 -14.15 1.47
C THR A 54 -4.77 -14.68 2.62
N THR A 55 -3.56 -14.15 2.86
CA THR A 55 -2.67 -14.65 3.92
C THR A 55 -3.36 -14.57 5.29
N PRO A 56 -3.48 -15.65 6.07
CA PRO A 56 -4.13 -15.60 7.38
C PRO A 56 -3.27 -14.92 8.44
N GLU A 57 -3.90 -14.48 9.53
CA GLU A 57 -3.19 -14.09 10.77
C GLU A 57 -2.63 -15.33 11.50
N PRO A 58 -1.49 -15.23 12.22
CA PRO A 58 -0.68 -14.03 12.52
C PRO A 58 0.44 -13.72 11.50
N ASP A 59 0.61 -14.58 10.48
CA ASP A 59 1.65 -14.42 9.46
C ASP A 59 1.44 -13.13 8.65
N ARG A 60 0.19 -12.72 8.47
CA ARG A 60 -0.14 -11.42 7.88
C ARG A 60 0.40 -10.27 8.73
N THR A 61 0.08 -10.18 10.02
CA THR A 61 0.58 -9.08 10.86
C THR A 61 2.10 -9.05 10.94
N SER A 62 2.77 -10.19 11.19
CA SER A 62 4.24 -10.22 11.36
C SER A 62 5.01 -9.72 10.13
N ARG A 63 4.60 -10.15 8.93
CA ARG A 63 5.19 -9.67 7.67
C ARG A 63 4.80 -8.23 7.37
N ALA A 64 3.58 -7.82 7.70
CA ALA A 64 3.15 -6.43 7.57
C ALA A 64 4.02 -5.49 8.41
N SER A 65 4.29 -5.82 9.68
CA SER A 65 5.15 -5.00 10.55
C SER A 65 6.57 -4.87 10.00
N PHE A 66 7.12 -5.95 9.41
CA PHE A 66 8.43 -5.88 8.75
C PHE A 66 8.41 -4.99 7.50
N LEU A 67 7.34 -5.03 6.70
CA LEU A 67 7.22 -4.22 5.48
C LEU A 67 6.92 -2.75 5.79
N ALA A 68 6.12 -2.49 6.83
CA ALA A 68 5.81 -1.16 7.33
C ALA A 68 7.04 -0.42 7.85
N ARG A 69 8.01 -1.16 8.43
CA ARG A 69 9.29 -0.59 8.88
C ARG A 69 10.01 0.12 7.73
N GLY A 70 10.06 1.45 7.84
CA GLY A 70 10.72 2.32 6.88
C GLY A 70 9.85 2.79 5.73
N LEU A 71 8.53 2.56 5.77
CA LEU A 71 7.59 3.35 4.97
C LEU A 71 7.56 4.78 5.50
N ASN A 72 7.46 5.75 4.60
CA ASN A 72 7.11 7.11 4.98
C ASN A 72 5.57 7.20 5.12
N PRO A 73 5.04 7.61 6.28
CA PRO A 73 3.59 7.66 6.52
C PRO A 73 2.86 8.59 5.55
N GLU A 74 3.40 9.79 5.29
CA GLU A 74 2.75 10.76 4.41
C GLU A 74 2.65 10.27 2.96
N LEU A 75 3.69 9.59 2.46
CA LEU A 75 3.69 8.93 1.16
C LEU A 75 2.78 7.71 1.15
N PHE A 76 2.56 7.04 2.27
CA PHE A 76 1.65 5.91 2.34
C PHE A 76 0.19 6.37 2.23
N ASP A 77 -0.18 7.39 2.99
CA ASP A 77 -1.52 7.99 2.93
C ASP A 77 -1.81 8.56 1.54
N ALA A 78 -0.88 9.34 0.97
CA ALA A 78 -1.02 9.88 -0.39
C ALA A 78 -1.14 8.78 -1.46
N MET A 79 -0.46 7.64 -1.25
CA MET A 79 -0.56 6.49 -2.16
C MET A 79 -1.93 5.80 -2.03
N LEU A 80 -2.49 5.68 -0.82
CA LEU A 80 -3.84 5.14 -0.62
C LEU A 80 -4.92 6.02 -1.26
N ASP A 81 -4.80 7.35 -1.13
CA ASP A 81 -5.69 8.30 -1.80
C ASP A 81 -5.62 8.17 -3.33
N TYR A 82 -4.39 8.06 -3.87
CA TYR A 82 -4.19 7.82 -5.31
C TYR A 82 -4.78 6.48 -5.76
N PHE A 83 -4.60 5.43 -4.96
CA PHE A 83 -5.12 4.08 -5.24
C PHE A 83 -6.65 4.06 -5.25
N GLU A 84 -7.30 4.71 -4.28
CA GLU A 84 -8.76 4.84 -4.24
C GLU A 84 -9.30 5.60 -5.46
N GLY A 85 -8.67 6.73 -5.79
CA GLY A 85 -9.01 7.53 -6.96
C GLY A 85 -8.92 6.73 -8.26
N GLN A 86 -7.83 5.98 -8.46
CA GLN A 86 -7.66 5.12 -9.63
C GLN A 86 -8.72 4.02 -9.73
N LEU A 87 -9.09 3.39 -8.62
CA LEU A 87 -10.15 2.38 -8.63
C LEU A 87 -11.51 2.98 -9.00
N LEU A 88 -11.84 4.15 -8.47
CA LEU A 88 -13.08 4.87 -8.80
C LEU A 88 -13.12 5.29 -10.28
N GLU A 89 -12.01 5.79 -10.82
CA GLU A 89 -11.88 6.16 -12.23
C GLU A 89 -12.07 4.95 -13.17
N LEU A 90 -11.61 3.77 -12.75
CA LEU A 90 -11.80 2.51 -13.48
C LEU A 90 -13.21 1.91 -13.34
N GLY A 91 -14.09 2.54 -12.55
CA GLY A 91 -15.49 2.16 -12.40
C GLY A 91 -15.73 1.07 -11.34
N TYR A 92 -14.78 0.83 -10.43
CA TYR A 92 -15.02 -0.07 -9.30
C TYR A 92 -16.03 0.57 -8.32
N PRO A 93 -16.88 -0.25 -7.66
CA PRO A 93 -17.83 0.26 -6.66
C PRO A 93 -17.12 0.96 -5.51
N SER A 94 -17.62 2.13 -5.08
CA SER A 94 -17.00 2.91 -4.00
C SER A 94 -16.85 2.13 -2.69
N GLU A 95 -17.83 1.28 -2.35
CA GLU A 95 -17.75 0.41 -1.17
C GLU A 95 -16.56 -0.55 -1.22
N LEU A 96 -16.25 -1.10 -2.39
CA LEU A 96 -15.08 -1.95 -2.58
C LEU A 96 -13.79 -1.14 -2.45
N CYS A 97 -13.72 0.02 -3.10
CA CYS A 97 -12.57 0.92 -3.03
C CYS A 97 -12.23 1.29 -1.58
N SER A 98 -13.23 1.78 -0.84
CA SER A 98 -13.04 2.18 0.56
C SER A 98 -12.73 1.00 1.48
N HIS A 99 -13.27 -0.20 1.20
CA HIS A 99 -12.92 -1.40 1.95
C HIS A 99 -11.45 -1.81 1.74
N LEU A 100 -10.92 -1.70 0.51
CA LEU A 100 -9.52 -1.99 0.22
C LEU A 100 -8.59 -1.02 0.95
N VAL A 101 -8.88 0.28 0.87
CA VAL A 101 -8.13 1.34 1.54
C VAL A 101 -8.17 1.16 3.06
N SER A 102 -9.36 0.95 3.62
CA SER A 102 -9.54 0.72 5.06
C SER A 102 -8.78 -0.52 5.54
N THR A 103 -8.76 -1.59 4.74
CA THR A 103 -8.00 -2.81 5.06
C THR A 103 -6.50 -2.54 5.13
N ALA A 104 -5.95 -1.87 4.12
CA ALA A 104 -4.53 -1.54 4.06
C ALA A 104 -4.12 -0.55 5.17
N SER A 105 -4.91 0.50 5.36
CA SER A 105 -4.71 1.52 6.40
C SER A 105 -4.80 0.93 7.80
N GLY A 106 -5.81 0.10 8.06
CA GLY A 106 -5.97 -0.57 9.36
C GLY A 106 -4.81 -1.49 9.71
N LEU A 107 -4.32 -2.28 8.75
CA LEU A 107 -3.15 -3.12 8.94
C LEU A 107 -1.88 -2.29 9.19
N TYR A 108 -1.71 -1.19 8.46
CA TYR A 108 -0.57 -0.28 8.65
C TYR A 108 -0.60 0.39 10.03
N GLY A 109 -1.76 0.90 10.46
CA GLY A 109 -1.94 1.51 11.78
C GLY A 109 -1.68 0.54 12.94
N GLY A 110 -2.03 -0.74 12.78
CA GLY A 110 -1.66 -1.78 13.73
C GLY A 110 -0.14 -2.00 13.84
N CYS A 111 0.57 -1.96 12.70
CA CYS A 111 2.03 -2.07 12.68
C CYS A 111 2.73 -0.91 13.39
N GLU A 112 2.24 0.33 13.22
CA GLU A 112 2.80 1.52 13.88
C GLU A 112 2.62 1.46 15.40
N GLN A 113 1.48 0.95 15.89
CA GLN A 113 1.25 0.77 17.33
C GLN A 113 2.23 -0.25 17.94
N ASP A 114 2.45 -1.38 17.27
CA ASP A 114 3.43 -2.38 17.70
C ASP A 114 4.87 -1.82 17.74
N LEU A 115 5.23 -0.96 16.78
CA LEU A 115 6.53 -0.30 16.74
C LEU A 115 6.69 0.73 17.87
N SER A 116 5.62 1.46 18.21
CA SER A 116 5.63 2.45 19.28
C SER A 116 5.75 1.84 20.68
N ILE A 117 5.30 0.60 20.89
CA ILE A 117 5.33 -0.09 22.19
C ILE A 117 6.68 -0.80 22.41
N ALA A 118 7.45 -1.05 21.35
CA ALA A 118 8.74 -1.75 21.40
C ALA A 118 9.95 -0.85 21.74
N CYS A 119 9.72 0.43 22.06
CA CYS A 119 10.73 1.43 22.44
C CYS A 119 10.59 1.81 23.93
#